data_AF-A0A6M8B495-F1
#
_entry.id   AF-A0A6M8B495-F1
#
_cell.length_a   1.000
_cell.length_b   1.000
_cell.length_c   1.000
_cell.angle_alpha   90.00
_cell.angle_beta   90.00
_cell.angle_gamma   90.00
#
_symmetry.space_group_name_H-M   'P 1'
#
loop_
_entity.id
_entity.type
_entity.pdbx_description
1 polymer ?
#
loop_
_entity_poly.entity_id
_entity_poly.type
_entity_poly.pdbx_seq_one_letter_code
_entity_poly.pdbx_strand_id
1 'polypeptide(L)' 'MLPSMSLLPGAIAELFAQASVTGVLTLADRYGLLAAILEDSLSEEERYAINRVLRAVCRGHVHVVDELSVVR' A
#
# COMPACT_ATOMS: atom_id res chain seq x y z
N MET A 1 -23.95 -5.83 -5.33
CA MET A 1 -22.74 -5.39 -6.05
C MET A 1 -21.86 -4.71 -5.02
N LEU A 2 -20.62 -5.14 -4.85
CA LEU A 2 -19.65 -4.35 -4.07
C LEU A 2 -19.37 -3.08 -4.88
N PRO A 3 -19.32 -1.89 -4.26
CA PRO A 3 -18.94 -0.67 -4.98
C PRO A 3 -17.59 -0.90 -5.66
N SER A 4 -17.48 -0.48 -6.93
CA SER A 4 -16.21 -0.43 -7.63
C SER A 4 -15.30 0.52 -6.86
N MET A 5 -14.34 -0.05 -6.14
CA MET A 5 -13.29 0.72 -5.50
C MET A 5 -12.27 1.00 -6.58
N SER A 6 -11.97 2.28 -6.82
CA SER A 6 -10.91 2.70 -7.73
C SER A 6 -9.82 3.36 -6.92
N LEU A 7 -8.58 2.99 -7.20
CA LEU A 7 -7.42 3.64 -6.59
C LEU A 7 -7.38 5.12 -6.97
N LEU A 8 -7.01 5.97 -6.00
CA LEU A 8 -6.68 7.34 -6.31
C LEU A 8 -5.43 7.35 -7.20
N PRO A 9 -5.38 8.20 -8.25
CA PRO A 9 -4.19 8.30 -9.09
C PRO A 9 -2.94 8.55 -8.25
N GLY A 10 -1.93 7.69 -8.42
CA GLY A 10 -0.66 7.80 -7.70
C GLY A 10 -0.65 7.26 -6.26
N ALA A 11 -1.77 6.73 -5.75
CA ALA A 11 -1.85 6.23 -4.36
C ALA A 11 -0.79 5.18 -4.03
N ILE A 12 -0.51 4.26 -4.95
CA ILE A 12 0.51 3.21 -4.74
C ILE A 12 1.92 3.80 -4.69
N ALA A 13 2.22 4.81 -5.51
CA ALA A 13 3.51 5.48 -5.52
C ALA A 13 3.74 6.27 -4.22
N GLU A 14 2.70 6.97 -3.75
CA GLU A 14 2.72 7.70 -2.48
C GLU A 14 2.93 6.76 -1.29
N LEU A 15 2.15 5.68 -1.21
CA LEU A 15 2.30 4.65 -0.17
C LEU A 15 3.71 4.03 -0.21
N PHE A 16 4.22 3.70 -1.40
CA PHE A 16 5.57 3.17 -1.54
C PHE A 16 6.62 4.15 -1.01
N ALA A 17 6.52 5.43 -1.35
CA ALA A 17 7.44 6.45 -0.86
C ALA A 17 7.36 6.62 0.66
N GLN A 18 6.15 6.71 1.20
CA GLN A 18 5.91 6.85 2.64
C GLN A 18 6.42 5.63 3.43
N ALA A 19 6.12 4.40 2.99
CA ALA A 19 6.64 3.18 3.60
C ALA A 19 8.18 3.09 3.53
N SER A 20 8.77 3.58 2.44
CA SER A 20 10.23 3.58 2.26
C SER A 20 10.94 4.59 3.17
N VAL A 21 10.30 5.72 3.47
CA VAL A 21 10.84 6.76 4.37
C VAL A 21 10.62 6.39 5.84
N THR A 22 9.44 5.90 6.17
CA THR A 22 9.03 5.67 7.57
C THR A 22 9.38 4.29 8.08
N GLY A 23 9.51 3.30 7.19
CA GLY A 23 9.67 1.90 7.58
C GLY A 23 8.40 1.31 8.19
N VAL A 24 7.24 1.95 8.03
CA VAL A 24 5.97 1.48 8.59
C VAL A 24 4.83 1.53 7.58
N LEU A 25 3.88 0.62 7.76
CA LEU A 25 2.56 0.61 7.13
C LEU A 25 1.51 0.64 8.24
N THR A 26 0.53 1.53 8.12
CA THR A 26 -0.63 1.55 9.00
C THR A 26 -1.62 0.45 8.64
N LEU A 27 -2.63 0.24 9.49
CA LEU A 27 -3.76 -0.63 9.13
C LEU A 27 -4.49 -0.16 7.86
N ALA A 28 -4.62 1.15 7.68
CA ALA A 28 -5.25 1.72 6.49
C ALA A 28 -4.45 1.34 5.23
N ASP A 29 -3.12 1.45 5.28
CA ASP A 29 -2.23 1.09 4.15
C ASP A 29 -2.35 -0.40 3.81
N ARG A 30 -2.42 -1.26 4.83
CA ARG A 30 -2.61 -2.71 4.62
C ARG A 30 -3.93 -3.02 3.92
N TYR A 31 -5.03 -2.41 4.36
CA TYR A 31 -6.33 -2.61 3.71
C TYR A 31 -6.40 -1.96 2.33
N GLY A 32 -5.73 -0.81 2.13
CA GLY A 32 -5.58 -0.18 0.83
C GLY A 32 -4.81 -1.06 -0.17
N LEU A 33 -3.70 -1.66 0.26
CA LEU A 33 -2.96 -2.64 -0.54
C LEU A 33 -3.78 -3.89 -0.85
N LEU A 34 -4.53 -4.41 0.12
CA LEU A 34 -5.43 -5.55 -0.11
C LEU A 34 -6.47 -5.22 -1.17
N ALA A 35 -7.09 -4.05 -1.09
CA ALA A 35 -8.06 -3.59 -2.08
C ALA A 35 -7.42 -3.43 -3.46
N ALA A 36 -6.24 -2.80 -3.53
CA ALA A 36 -5.49 -2.62 -4.77
C ALA A 36 -5.16 -3.96 -5.46
N ILE A 37 -4.69 -4.95 -4.70
CA ILE A 37 -4.30 -6.27 -5.23
C ILE A 37 -5.50 -7.05 -5.78
N LEU A 38 -6.68 -6.86 -5.19
CA LEU A 38 -7.92 -7.50 -5.62
C LEU A 38 -8.56 -6.81 -6.84
N GLU A 39 -8.05 -5.65 -7.23
CA GLU A 39 -8.50 -4.92 -8.43
C GLU A 39 -7.71 -5.39 -9.67
N ASP A 40 -8.40 -5.76 -10.75
CA ASP A 40 -7.77 -6.19 -12.02
C ASP A 40 -7.24 -5.02 -12.87
N SER A 41 -7.19 -3.81 -12.30
CA SER A 41 -6.85 -2.56 -13.00
C SER A 41 -5.41 -2.09 -12.79
N LEU A 42 -4.60 -2.79 -11.98
CA LEU A 42 -3.22 -2.40 -11.67
C LEU A 42 -2.33 -2.41 -12.91
N SER A 43 -1.62 -1.30 -13.13
CA SER A 43 -0.51 -1.25 -14.07
C SER A 43 0.67 -2.10 -13.60
N GLU A 44 1.57 -2.46 -14.53
CA GLU A 44 2.79 -3.20 -14.19
C GLU A 44 3.68 -2.43 -13.19
N GLU A 45 3.74 -1.10 -13.32
CA GLU A 45 4.53 -0.26 -12.41
C GLU A 45 3.99 -0.31 -10.98
N GLU A 46 2.67 -0.20 -10.82
CA GLU A 46 2.00 -0.31 -9.52
C GLU A 46 2.18 -1.71 -8.93
N ARG A 47 2.04 -2.77 -9.76
CA ARG A 47 2.30 -4.15 -9.35
C ARG A 47 3.74 -4.33 -8.85
N TYR A 48 4.73 -3.75 -9.52
CA TYR A 48 6.12 -3.78 -9.07
C TYR A 48 6.34 -3.02 -7.77
N ALA A 49 5.71 -1.85 -7.61
CA ALA A 49 5.78 -1.07 -6.38
C ALA A 49 5.21 -1.85 -5.19
N ILE A 50 4.01 -2.44 -5.34
CA ILE A 50 3.37 -3.29 -4.32
C ILE A 50 4.28 -4.47 -3.95
N ASN A 51 4.82 -5.18 -4.94
CA ASN A 51 5.71 -6.32 -4.68
C ASN A 51 6.97 -5.91 -3.90
N ARG A 52 7.51 -4.71 -4.13
CA ARG A 52 8.64 -4.19 -3.34
C ARG A 52 8.25 -3.91 -1.89
N VAL A 53 7.08 -3.31 -1.65
CA VAL A 53 6.55 -3.09 -0.31
C VAL A 53 6.38 -4.43 0.43
N LEU A 54 5.68 -5.39 -0.19
CA LEU A 54 5.45 -6.71 0.41
C LEU A 54 6.76 -7.43 0.73
N ARG A 55 7.74 -7.37 -0.18
CA ARG A 55 9.07 -7.93 0.05
C ARG A 55 9.78 -7.26 1.22
N ALA A 56 9.68 -5.93 1.36
CA ALA A 56 10.27 -5.21 2.49
C ALA A 56 9.63 -5.61 3.82
N VAL A 57 8.30 -5.83 3.84
CA VAL A 57 7.58 -6.36 5.00
C VAL A 57 8.06 -7.78 5.35
N CYS A 58 8.12 -8.70 4.37
CA CYS A 58 8.58 -10.07 4.61
C CYS A 58 10.02 -10.14 5.12
N ARG A 59 10.86 -9.15 4.79
CA ARG A 59 12.25 -9.05 5.26
C ARG A 59 12.41 -8.31 6.59
N GLY A 60 11.32 -7.79 7.15
CA GLY A 60 11.34 -6.99 8.38
C GLY A 60 11.95 -5.60 8.22
N HIS A 61 12.07 -5.09 6.99
CA HIS A 61 12.50 -3.70 6.74
C HIS A 61 11.36 -2.69 6.90
N VAL A 62 10.12 -3.16 6.71
CA VAL A 62 8.90 -2.39 6.91
C VAL A 62 8.00 -3.13 7.89
N HIS A 63 7.47 -2.44 8.90
CA HIS A 63 6.60 -3.01 9.91
C HIS A 63 5.15 -2.58 9.74
N VAL A 64 4.21 -3.51 9.90
CA VAL A 64 2.79 -3.16 9.96
C VAL A 64 2.45 -2.79 11.40
N VAL A 65 1.91 -1.59 11.61
CA VAL A 65 1.55 -1.04 12.92
C VAL A 65 0.06 -0.80 13.04
N ASP A 66 -0.44 -0.85 14.27
CA ASP A 66 -1.85 -0.57 14.63
C ASP A 66 -2.11 0.93 14.82
N GLU A 67 -1.39 1.77 14.07
CA GLU A 67 -1.55 3.22 14.09
C GLU A 67 -2.58 3.65 13.05
N LEU A 68 -3.31 4.72 13.37
CA LEU A 68 -4.20 5.37 12.41
C LEU A 68 -3.40 6.21 11.43
N SER A 69 -3.80 6.19 10.16
CA SER A 69 -3.30 7.15 9.17
C SER A 69 -3.93 8.52 9.47
N VAL A 70 -3.17 9.39 10.12
CA VAL A 70 -3.61 10.73 10.53
C VAL A 70 -2.64 11.79 10.02
N VAL A 71 -3.19 12.88 9.49
CA VAL A 71 -2.43 14.10 9.22
C VAL A 71 -2.24 14.82 10.56
N ARG A 72 -0.99 15.10 10.93
CA ARG A 72 -0.67 15.96 12.08
C ARG A 72 -0.67 17.43 11.68
#